data_AF-A0AAW2P4I6-F1
#
_entry.id   AF-A0AAW2P4I6-F1
#
_cell.length_a   1.000
_cell.length_b   1.000
_cell.length_c   1.000
_cell.angle_alpha   90.00
_cell.angle_beta   90.00
_cell.angle_gamma   90.00
#
_symmetry.space_group_name_H-M   'P 1'
#
loop_
_entity.id
_entity.type
_entity.pdbx_description
1 polymer ?
#
loop_
_entity_poly.entity_id
_entity_poly.type
_entity_poly.pdbx_seq_one_letter_code
_entity_poly.pdbx_strand_id
1 'polypeptide(L)'
;MQFEKGCKRNEPSYLCTLHFEEIEQASGPIPGVIKKLLTKFEDVMPDELPRKLLPERAVDHEIELVLGTKPPAKAPYRMLQPELVELRK
;
A
#
# COMPACT_ATOMS: atom_id res chain seq x y z
N MET A 1 36.11 -9.34 10.19
CA MET A 1 35.02 -8.33 10.30
C MET A 1 35.36 -7.30 11.37
N GLN A 2 34.81 -6.08 11.33
CA GLN A 2 35.23 -4.97 12.22
C GLN A 2 34.92 -5.26 13.71
N PHE A 3 33.81 -5.96 14.00
CA PHE A 3 33.43 -6.42 15.34
C PHE A 3 34.45 -7.38 15.96
N GLU A 4 34.89 -8.40 15.22
CA GLU A 4 35.86 -9.40 15.70
C GLU A 4 37.22 -8.77 16.05
N LYS A 5 37.60 -7.69 15.34
CA LYS A 5 38.81 -6.90 15.65
C LYS A 5 38.65 -6.11 16.95
N GLY A 6 37.48 -5.53 17.21
CA GLY A 6 37.16 -4.85 18.47
C GLY A 6 37.14 -5.82 19.66
N CYS A 7 36.52 -6.99 19.50
CA CYS A 7 36.51 -8.04 20.53
C CYS A 7 37.92 -8.52 20.90
N LYS A 8 38.80 -8.73 19.91
CA LYS A 8 40.20 -9.14 20.15
C LYS A 8 41.05 -8.07 20.85
N ARG A 9 40.62 -6.80 20.81
CA ARG A 9 41.33 -5.65 21.38
C ARG A 9 40.75 -5.18 22.71
N ASN A 10 39.79 -5.92 23.28
CA ASN A 10 39.02 -5.53 24.47
C ASN A 10 38.36 -4.15 24.34
N GLU A 11 37.99 -3.76 23.11
CA GLU A 11 37.27 -2.53 22.83
C GLU A 11 35.77 -2.74 23.07
N PRO A 12 35.05 -1.78 23.70
CA PRO A 12 33.63 -1.93 23.96
C PRO A 12 32.87 -2.07 22.64
N SER A 13 32.19 -3.21 22.49
CA SER A 13 31.49 -3.60 21.28
C SER A 13 30.03 -3.86 21.62
N TYR A 14 29.11 -3.28 20.85
CA TYR A 14 27.66 -3.36 21.09
C TYR A 14 26.99 -4.23 20.03
N LEU A 15 26.16 -5.16 20.46
CA LEU A 15 25.30 -5.98 19.61
C LEU A 15 23.90 -5.37 19.63
N CYS A 16 23.41 -4.92 18.47
CA CYS A 16 22.03 -4.49 18.31
C CYS A 16 21.25 -5.60 17.60
N THR A 17 20.31 -6.20 18.31
CA THR A 17 19.35 -7.15 17.74
C THR A 17 18.02 -6.45 17.55
N LEU A 18 17.42 -6.57 16.36
CA LEU A 18 16.06 -6.12 16.12
C LEU A 18 15.11 -7.10 16.82
N HIS A 19 14.35 -6.61 17.79
CA HIS A 19 13.25 -7.36 18.38
C HIS A 19 11.99 -7.01 17.61
N PHE A 20 11.49 -7.98 16.84
CA PHE A 20 10.20 -7.87 16.20
C PHE A 20 9.19 -8.51 17.14
N GLU A 21 8.36 -7.70 17.79
CA GLU A 21 7.12 -8.19 18.37
C GLU A 21 6.16 -8.44 17.22
N GLU A 22 6.00 -9.70 16.84
CA GLU A 22 4.84 -10.09 16.06
C GLU A 22 3.62 -9.73 16.91
N ILE A 23 2.86 -8.72 16.45
CA ILE A 23 1.54 -8.45 17.01
C ILE A 23 0.77 -9.74 16.79
N GLU A 24 0.56 -10.51 17.86
CA GLU A 24 -0.31 -11.68 17.81
C GLU A 24 -1.63 -11.21 17.18
N GLN A 25 -2.01 -11.83 16.06
CA GLN A 25 -3.36 -11.66 15.56
C GLN A 25 -4.28 -11.94 16.73
N ALA A 26 -5.07 -10.95 17.15
CA ALA A 26 -5.96 -11.07 18.29
C ALA A 26 -6.87 -12.30 18.06
N SER A 27 -6.50 -13.44 18.64
CA SER A 27 -7.11 -14.75 18.42
C SER A 27 -8.37 -14.94 19.29
N GLY A 28 -8.91 -13.83 19.80
CA GLY A 28 -10.13 -13.80 20.59
C GLY A 28 -11.38 -13.65 19.70
N PRO A 29 -12.56 -14.13 20.15
CA PRO A 29 -13.81 -13.89 19.45
C PRO A 29 -14.08 -12.39 19.38
N ILE A 30 -14.36 -11.88 18.17
CA ILE A 30 -14.71 -10.47 17.94
C ILE A 30 -15.93 -10.11 18.81
N PRO A 31 -15.83 -9.11 19.70
CA PRO A 31 -16.95 -8.66 20.51
C PRO A 31 -18.18 -8.37 19.64
N GLY A 32 -19.37 -8.77 20.09
CA GLY A 32 -20.60 -8.69 19.27
C GLY A 32 -20.94 -7.30 18.75
N VAL A 33 -20.55 -6.25 19.47
CA VAL A 33 -20.72 -4.84 19.05
C VAL A 33 -19.85 -4.52 17.82
N ILE A 34 -18.60 -4.99 17.83
CA ILE A 34 -17.66 -4.80 16.72
C ILE A 34 -18.13 -5.61 15.50
N LYS A 35 -18.61 -6.84 15.70
CA LYS A 35 -19.17 -7.66 14.62
C LYS A 35 -20.35 -6.97 13.93
N LYS A 36 -21.26 -6.37 14.70
CA LYS A 36 -22.38 -5.57 14.16
C LYS A 36 -21.90 -4.36 13.35
N LEU A 37 -20.84 -3.70 13.80
CA LEU A 37 -20.26 -2.55 13.11
C LEU A 37 -19.61 -2.98 11.79
N LEU A 38 -18.84 -4.08 11.78
CA LEU A 38 -18.24 -4.64 10.57
C LEU A 38 -19.31 -5.02 9.55
N THR A 39 -20.38 -5.70 9.96
CA THR A 39 -21.49 -6.03 9.05
C THR A 39 -22.23 -4.80 8.52
N LYS A 40 -22.22 -3.68 9.27
CA LYS A 40 -22.89 -2.45 8.84
C LYS A 40 -22.10 -1.69 7.78
N PHE A 41 -20.77 -1.82 7.77
CA PHE A 41 -19.85 -1.11 6.89
C PHE A 41 -19.02 -2.07 6.02
N GLU A 42 -19.58 -3.24 5.70
CA GLU A 42 -18.94 -4.26 4.86
C GLU A 42 -18.62 -3.71 3.46
N ASP A 43 -19.41 -2.74 3.00
CA ASP A 43 -19.25 -2.02 1.74
C ASP A 43 -18.07 -1.02 1.72
N VAL A 44 -17.60 -0.57 2.88
CA VAL A 44 -16.52 0.43 2.98
C VAL A 44 -15.14 -0.21 2.77
N MET A 45 -14.99 -1.49 3.13
CA MET A 45 -13.71 -2.20 3.07
C MET A 45 -13.86 -3.57 2.41
N PRO A 46 -14.25 -3.63 1.12
CA PRO A 46 -14.38 -4.88 0.39
C PRO A 46 -13.00 -5.47 0.07
N ASP A 47 -12.92 -6.80 -0.04
CA ASP A 47 -11.68 -7.51 -0.41
C ASP A 47 -11.21 -7.13 -1.83
N GLU A 48 -12.15 -6.81 -2.73
CA GLU A 48 -11.89 -6.32 -4.08
C GLU A 48 -12.73 -5.08 -4.36
N LEU A 49 -12.19 -4.13 -5.13
CA LEU A 49 -12.95 -2.94 -5.53
C LEU A 49 -14.13 -3.35 -6.43
N PRO A 50 -15.34 -2.84 -6.16
CA PRO A 50 -16.50 -3.17 -6.97
C PRO A 50 -16.29 -2.68 -8.42
N ARG A 51 -16.60 -3.54 -9.40
CA ARG A 51 -16.54 -3.20 -10.84
C ARG A 51 -17.62 -2.20 -11.29
N LYS A 52 -18.46 -1.76 -10.36
CA LYS A 52 -19.55 -0.82 -10.61
C LYS A 52 -19.00 0.60 -10.58
N LEU A 53 -19.67 1.51 -11.30
CA LEU A 53 -19.38 2.92 -11.16
C LEU A 53 -19.58 3.34 -9.71
N LEU A 54 -18.61 4.09 -9.20
CA LEU A 54 -18.75 4.71 -7.88
C LEU A 54 -19.98 5.62 -7.89
N PRO A 55 -20.64 5.80 -6.72
CA PRO A 55 -21.69 6.79 -6.57
C PRO A 55 -21.23 8.17 -7.05
N GLU A 56 -22.18 8.98 -7.51
CA GLU A 56 -21.92 10.38 -7.81
C GLU A 56 -21.28 11.07 -6.61
N ARG A 57 -20.15 11.75 -6.86
CA ARG A 57 -19.47 12.52 -5.83
C ARG A 57 -20.17 13.86 -5.68
N ALA A 58 -20.11 14.43 -4.48
CA ALA A 58 -20.64 15.77 -4.24
C ALA A 58 -19.86 16.88 -4.96
N VAL A 59 -18.67 16.57 -5.49
CA VAL A 59 -17.78 17.51 -6.16
C VAL A 59 -17.30 16.88 -7.46
N ASP A 60 -17.54 17.61 -8.55
CA ASP A 60 -16.94 17.31 -9.85
C ASP A 60 -15.57 18.00 -9.92
N HIS A 61 -14.56 17.24 -10.33
CA HIS A 61 -13.21 17.77 -10.50
C HIS A 61 -13.04 18.28 -11.92
N GLU A 62 -12.90 19.60 -12.08
CA GLU A 62 -12.54 20.22 -13.35
C GLU A 62 -11.01 20.33 -13.48
N ILE A 63 -10.49 20.14 -14.70
CA ILE A 63 -9.08 20.37 -15.02
C ILE A 63 -8.98 21.73 -15.71
N GLU A 64 -8.54 22.74 -14.97
CA GLU A 64 -8.29 24.07 -15.53
C GLU A 64 -7.11 24.02 -16.52
N LEU A 65 -7.34 24.51 -17.74
CA LEU A 65 -6.31 24.58 -18.77
C LEU A 65 -5.86 26.03 -18.97
N VAL A 66 -4.55 26.21 -19.12
CA VAL A 66 -4.00 27.49 -19.57
C VAL A 66 -4.34 27.69 -21.05
N LEU A 67 -4.83 28.88 -21.42
CA LEU A 67 -5.20 29.17 -22.80
C LEU A 67 -4.03 28.93 -23.77
N GLY A 68 -4.29 28.18 -24.84
CA GLY A 68 -3.28 27.84 -25.85
C GLY A 68 -2.46 26.58 -25.55
N THR A 69 -2.68 25.89 -24.42
CA THR A 69 -2.01 24.61 -24.17
C THR A 69 -2.52 23.52 -25.11
N LYS A 70 -1.58 22.78 -25.70
CA LYS A 70 -1.88 21.60 -26.52
C LYS A 70 -1.91 20.35 -25.64
N PRO A 71 -2.83 19.40 -25.87
CA PRO A 71 -2.83 18.15 -25.14
C PRO A 71 -1.53 17.36 -25.40
N PRO A 72 -0.98 16.66 -24.40
CA PRO A 72 0.22 15.86 -24.59
C PRO A 72 -0.11 14.63 -25.44
N ALA A 73 0.43 14.60 -26.66
CA ALA A 73 0.39 13.43 -27.54
C ALA A 73 1.78 12.78 -27.55
N LYS A 74 1.95 11.68 -26.79
CA LYS A 74 3.20 10.90 -26.73
C LYS A 74 2.92 9.45 -27.08
N ALA A 75 3.87 8.80 -27.76
CA ALA A 75 3.81 7.36 -27.99
C ALA A 75 3.86 6.61 -26.66
N PRO A 76 3.20 5.44 -26.54
CA PRO A 76 3.34 4.58 -25.36
C PRO A 76 4.81 4.24 -25.10
N TYR A 77 5.18 4.12 -23.83
CA TYR A 77 6.51 3.67 -23.46
C TYR A 77 6.76 2.24 -23.94
N ARG A 78 8.02 1.95 -24.28
CA ARG A 78 8.44 0.60 -24.61
C ARG A 78 8.42 -0.25 -23.34
N MET A 79 7.60 -1.29 -23.37
CA MET A 79 7.46 -2.27 -22.29
C MET A 79 7.87 -3.67 -22.78
N LEU A 80 8.28 -4.53 -21.85
CA LEU A 80 8.56 -5.93 -22.12
C LEU A 80 7.25 -6.72 -22.27
N GLN A 81 7.31 -7.91 -22.87
CA GLN A 81 6.14 -8.78 -23.03
C GLN A 81 5.40 -9.12 -21.71
N PRO A 82 6.07 -9.50 -20.60
CA PRO A 82 5.39 -9.75 -19.32
C PRO A 82 4.64 -8.52 -18.79
N GLU A 83 5.25 -7.33 -18.85
CA GLU A 83 4.64 -6.07 -18.41
C GLU A 83 3.39 -5.72 -19.24
N LEU A 84 3.45 -5.95 -20.56
CA LEU A 84 2.30 -5.74 -21.44
C LEU A 84 1.16 -6.72 -21.18
N VAL A 85 1.45 -7.94 -20.74
CA VAL A 85 0.43 -8.93 -20.34
C VAL A 85 -0.23 -8.48 -19.04
N GLU A 86 0.54 -8.01 -18.06
CA GLU A 86 0.00 -7.48 -16.80
C GLU A 86 -0.87 -6.24 -17.01
N LEU A 87 -0.44 -5.30 -17.86
CA LEU A 87 -1.19 -4.07 -18.14
C LEU A 87 -2.55 -4.32 -18.82
N ARG A 88 -2.68 -5.42 -19.58
CA ARG A 88 -3.90 -5.77 -20.31
C ARG A 88 -4.90 -6.61 -19.49
N LYS A 89 -4.51 -7.03 -18.30
CA LYS A 89 -5.33 -7.84 -17.40
C LYS A 89 -6.39 -6.99 -16.72
#